data_AF-A0A7Z2V5X0-F1
#
_entry.id   AF-A0A7Z2V5X0-F1
#
_cell.length_a   1.000
_cell.length_b   1.000
_cell.length_c   1.000
_cell.angle_alpha   90.00
_cell.angle_beta   90.00
_cell.angle_gamma   90.00
#
_symmetry.space_group_name_H-M   'P 1'
#
loop_
_entity.id
_entity.type
_entity.pdbx_description
1 polymer ?
#
loop_
_entity_poly.entity_id
_entity_poly.type
_entity_poly.pdbx_seq_one_letter_code
_entity_poly.pdbx_strand_id
1 'polypeptide(L)'
;MTNVDAPDVIGIHVHDAESRPAVTSGELLPYFPDRPFQTGVDINMPATTPPDGTITVVSTPRGNTEQQQVFNVPNWASHEHRITLSFNDFEQE
;
A
#
# COMPACT_ATOMS: atom_id res chain seq x y z
N MET A 1 -3.66 -6.86 9.38
CA MET A 1 -2.61 -5.85 9.13
C MET A 1 -1.41 -6.61 8.58
N THR A 2 -0.97 -6.29 7.37
CA THR A 2 0.21 -6.90 6.76
C THR A 2 1.34 -5.90 6.80
N ASN A 3 2.46 -6.26 7.42
CA ASN A 3 3.67 -5.42 7.43
C ASN A 3 4.49 -5.71 6.17
N VAL A 4 5.06 -4.65 5.58
CA VAL A 4 5.93 -4.75 4.39
C VAL A 4 7.36 -4.47 4.82
N ASP A 5 8.16 -5.52 4.99
CA ASP A 5 9.55 -5.40 5.43
C ASP A 5 10.49 -5.53 4.21
N ALA A 6 11.02 -4.40 3.74
CA ALA A 6 12.03 -4.34 2.68
C ALA A 6 13.04 -3.21 2.96
N PRO A 7 14.36 -3.45 2.83
CA PRO A 7 15.38 -2.44 3.10
C PRO A 7 15.38 -1.34 2.03
N ASP A 8 15.73 -0.12 2.42
CA ASP A 8 15.96 1.02 1.52
C ASP A 8 14.79 1.36 0.58
N VAL A 9 13.55 1.26 1.07
CA VAL A 9 12.33 1.52 0.30
C VAL A 9 11.76 2.91 0.56
N ILE A 10 11.44 3.64 -0.51
CA ILE A 10 10.67 4.91 -0.46
C ILE A 10 9.35 4.83 -1.24
N GLY A 11 9.16 3.80 -2.07
CA GLY A 11 7.92 3.54 -2.80
C GLY A 11 7.43 2.10 -2.61
N ILE A 12 6.17 1.94 -2.20
CA ILE A 12 5.53 0.64 -2.02
C ILE A 12 4.35 0.52 -2.98
N HIS A 13 4.38 -0.49 -3.84
CA HIS A 13 3.27 -0.84 -4.71
C HIS A 13 2.39 -1.91 -4.03
N VAL A 14 1.11 -1.63 -3.86
CA VAL A 14 0.18 -2.53 -3.18
C VAL A 14 -0.93 -2.91 -4.14
N HIS A 15 -1.04 -4.19 -4.48
CA HIS A 15 -2.13 -4.72 -5.30
C HIS A 15 -2.19 -6.25 -5.26
N ASP A 16 -3.31 -6.81 -5.70
CA ASP A 16 -3.54 -8.25 -5.83
C ASP A 16 -2.61 -8.87 -6.88
N ALA A 17 -1.99 -10.01 -6.56
CA ALA A 17 -1.12 -10.74 -7.46
C ALA A 17 -1.92 -11.64 -8.41
N GLU A 18 -1.62 -11.56 -9.70
CA GLU A 18 -2.27 -12.41 -10.72
C GLU A 18 -2.09 -13.91 -10.46
N SER A 19 -0.99 -14.31 -9.80
CA SER A 19 -0.72 -15.70 -9.46
C SER A 19 -1.72 -16.32 -8.46
N ARG A 20 -2.40 -15.48 -7.65
CA ARG A 20 -3.38 -15.89 -6.63
C ARG A 20 -4.46 -14.83 -6.47
N PRO A 21 -5.37 -14.70 -7.44
CA PRO A 21 -6.33 -13.61 -7.45
C PRO A 21 -7.27 -13.65 -6.23
N ALA A 22 -7.59 -12.48 -5.72
CA ALA A 22 -8.45 -12.23 -4.57
C ALA A 22 -7.93 -12.80 -3.22
N VAL A 23 -6.63 -13.09 -3.11
CA VAL A 23 -6.01 -13.59 -1.88
C VAL A 23 -4.93 -12.63 -1.40
N THR A 24 -5.06 -12.17 -0.15
CA THR A 24 -3.97 -11.44 0.50
C THR A 24 -2.92 -12.41 1.02
N SER A 25 -1.80 -12.55 0.32
CA SER A 25 -0.67 -13.37 0.78
C SER A 25 0.32 -12.60 1.65
N GLY A 26 0.48 -11.29 1.41
CA GLY A 26 1.53 -10.48 2.03
C GLY A 26 2.94 -10.79 1.53
N GLU A 27 3.08 -11.63 0.50
CA GLU A 27 4.37 -11.88 -0.15
C GLU A 27 4.79 -10.68 -1.00
N LEU A 28 6.11 -10.53 -1.17
CA LEU A 28 6.65 -9.50 -2.06
C LEU A 28 6.39 -9.87 -3.52
N LEU A 29 5.98 -8.87 -4.29
CA LEU A 29 5.72 -9.00 -5.72
C LEU A 29 7.06 -9.15 -6.47
N PRO A 30 7.22 -10.15 -7.37
CA PRO A 30 8.54 -10.60 -7.84
C PRO A 30 9.26 -9.66 -8.81
N TYR A 31 8.62 -8.58 -9.29
CA TYR A 31 9.16 -7.67 -10.31
C TYR A 31 9.72 -6.36 -9.75
N PHE A 32 9.60 -6.12 -8.44
CA PHE A 32 10.20 -4.97 -7.75
C PHE A 32 11.60 -5.17 -7.13
N PRO A 33 12.10 -6.39 -6.80
CA PRO A 33 13.38 -6.53 -6.12
C PRO A 33 14.58 -5.87 -6.83
N ASP A 34 14.53 -5.75 -8.15
CA ASP A 34 15.60 -5.12 -8.95
C ASP A 34 15.37 -3.61 -9.22
N ARG A 35 14.36 -2.99 -8.61
CA ARG A 35 14.01 -1.58 -8.82
C ARG A 35 14.53 -0.73 -7.66
N PRO A 36 15.38 0.28 -7.94
CA PRO A 36 15.88 1.16 -6.88
C PRO A 36 14.75 1.80 -6.08
N PHE A 37 14.85 1.66 -4.76
CA PHE A 37 13.99 2.27 -3.76
C PHE A 37 12.50 1.90 -3.84
N GLN A 38 12.16 0.83 -4.56
CA GLN A 38 10.79 0.37 -4.76
C GLN A 38 10.62 -1.07 -4.32
N THR A 39 9.46 -1.36 -3.73
CA THR A 39 9.01 -2.73 -3.46
C THR A 39 7.55 -2.88 -3.82
N GLY A 40 7.01 -4.09 -3.77
CA GLY A 40 5.58 -4.30 -3.81
C GLY A 40 5.13 -5.50 -3.01
N VAL A 41 3.88 -5.48 -2.57
CA VAL A 41 3.27 -6.52 -1.73
C VAL A 41 1.91 -6.93 -2.29
N ASP A 42 1.64 -8.23 -2.20
CA ASP A 42 0.38 -8.84 -2.63
C ASP A 42 -0.70 -8.68 -1.56
N ILE A 43 -1.66 -7.79 -1.83
CA ILE A 43 -2.81 -7.50 -0.97
C ILE A 43 -4.07 -7.39 -1.83
N ASN A 44 -5.07 -8.23 -1.54
CA ASN A 44 -6.40 -8.08 -2.12
C ASN A 44 -7.13 -6.90 -1.46
N MET A 45 -7.55 -5.93 -2.28
CA MET A 45 -8.32 -4.75 -1.87
C MET A 45 -9.62 -4.71 -2.67
N PRO A 46 -10.78 -5.08 -2.06
CA PRO A 46 -12.07 -5.07 -2.74
C PRO A 46 -12.44 -3.68 -3.26
N ALA A 47 -12.79 -3.59 -4.55
CA ALA A 47 -13.06 -2.34 -5.24
C ALA A 47 -14.30 -2.44 -6.14
N THR A 48 -14.97 -1.31 -6.37
CA THR A 48 -16.24 -1.21 -7.11
C THR A 48 -16.28 0.07 -7.97
N THR A 49 -17.16 0.08 -8.98
CA THR A 49 -17.44 1.27 -9.81
C THR A 49 -18.96 1.50 -9.85
N PRO A 50 -19.49 2.60 -9.26
CA PRO A 50 -18.78 3.61 -8.46
C PRO A 50 -18.25 3.02 -7.14
N PRO A 51 -17.25 3.65 -6.49
CA PRO A 51 -16.71 3.17 -5.22
C PRO A 51 -17.78 3.27 -4.12
N ASP A 52 -17.94 2.19 -3.38
CA ASP A 52 -18.90 2.03 -2.27
C ASP A 52 -18.21 1.83 -0.90
N GLY A 53 -16.88 1.85 -0.89
CA GLY A 53 -16.06 1.59 0.28
C GLY A 53 -14.85 2.54 0.40
N THR A 54 -14.03 2.26 1.39
CA THR A 54 -12.83 3.05 1.72
C THR A 54 -11.64 2.12 1.90
N ILE A 55 -10.51 2.49 1.31
CA ILE A 55 -9.21 1.93 1.63
C ILE A 55 -8.55 2.87 2.62
N THR A 56 -8.23 2.37 3.82
CA THR A 56 -7.48 3.09 4.84
C THR A 56 -6.02 2.64 4.80
N VAL A 57 -5.10 3.60 4.69
CA VAL A 57 -3.66 3.36 4.75
C VAL A 57 -3.09 4.13 5.94
N VAL A 58 -2.40 3.42 6.84
CA VAL A 58 -1.81 3.97 8.05
C VAL A 58 -0.30 3.80 7.99
N SER A 59 0.44 4.90 8.06
CA SER A 59 1.87 4.89 8.35
C SER A 59 2.08 5.06 9.84
N THR A 60 2.79 4.11 10.45
CA THR A 60 3.23 4.19 11.85
C THR A 60 4.74 4.42 11.84
N PRO A 61 5.21 5.63 12.14
CA PRO A 61 6.64 5.94 12.10
C PRO A 61 7.48 5.11 13.07
N ARG A 62 8.74 4.89 12.70
CA ARG A 62 9.71 4.23 13.57
C ARG A 62 10.18 5.23 14.64
N GLY A 63 9.95 4.90 15.90
CA GLY A 63 10.46 5.67 17.05
C GLY A 63 9.40 6.52 17.75
N ASN A 64 8.30 6.85 17.06
CA ASN A 64 7.17 7.58 17.63
C ASN A 64 5.84 7.02 17.11
N THR A 65 5.45 5.86 17.65
CA THR A 65 4.27 5.12 17.17
C THR A 65 2.94 5.84 17.44
N GLU A 66 2.94 6.89 18.25
CA GLU A 66 1.75 7.69 18.56
C GLU A 66 1.40 8.68 17.44
N GLN A 67 2.37 9.04 16.59
CA GLN A 67 2.18 9.99 15.49
C GLN A 67 1.89 9.29 14.15
N GLN A 68 0.77 8.57 14.11
CA GLN A 68 0.33 7.92 12.88
C GLN A 68 -0.13 8.92 11.83
N GLN A 69 0.23 8.66 10.57
CA GLN A 69 -0.33 9.36 9.42
C GLN A 69 -1.35 8.46 8.73
N VAL A 70 -2.55 8.97 8.49
CA VAL A 70 -3.69 8.17 7.98
C VAL A 70 -4.26 8.80 6.72
N PHE A 71 -4.36 8.00 5.66
CA PHE A 71 -5.16 8.33 4.48
C PHE A 71 -6.40 7.45 4.41
N ASN A 72 -7.52 8.07 4.06
CA ASN A 72 -8.75 7.38 3.69
C ASN A 72 -9.08 7.77 2.25
N VAL A 73 -9.11 6.79 1.35
CA VAL A 73 -9.43 7.00 -0.08
C VAL A 73 -10.56 6.09 -0.50
N PRO A 74 -11.40 6.49 -1.48
CA PRO A 74 -12.42 5.58 -2.01
C PRO A 74 -11.78 4.33 -2.61
N ASN A 75 -12.46 3.18 -2.54
CA ASN A 75 -12.01 1.89 -3.10
C ASN A 75 -12.15 1.81 -4.63
N TRP A 76 -11.53 2.76 -5.34
CA TRP A 76 -11.59 2.85 -6.79
C TRP A 76 -11.07 1.57 -7.48
N ALA A 77 -11.83 1.08 -8.47
CA ALA A 77 -11.43 -0.09 -9.26
C ALA A 77 -10.19 0.20 -10.12
N SER A 78 -9.21 -0.72 -10.05
CA SER A 78 -7.86 -0.54 -10.61
C SER A 78 -7.77 -0.57 -12.15
N HIS A 79 -8.85 -0.97 -12.84
CA HIS A 79 -8.92 -0.99 -14.31
C HIS A 79 -9.12 0.41 -14.91
N GLU A 80 -9.67 1.35 -14.14
CA GLU A 80 -9.87 2.75 -14.54
C GLU A 80 -9.04 3.74 -13.73
N HIS A 81 -8.59 3.34 -12.53
CA HIS A 81 -7.94 4.24 -11.58
C HIS A 81 -6.60 3.73 -11.05
N ARG A 82 -5.77 4.68 -10.65
CA ARG A 82 -4.55 4.45 -9.85
C ARG A 82 -4.56 5.41 -8.67
N ILE A 83 -4.20 4.91 -7.50
CA ILE A 83 -4.11 5.70 -6.27
C ILE A 83 -2.62 5.87 -5.95
N THR A 84 -2.19 7.09 -5.68
CA THR A 84 -0.84 7.41 -5.18
C THR A 84 -0.98 8.21 -3.90
N LEU A 85 -0.29 7.77 -2.85
CA LEU A 85 -0.29 8.41 -1.53
C LEU A 85 1.14 8.80 -1.20
N SER A 86 1.34 10.04 -0.76
CA SER A 86 2.62 10.52 -0.27
C SER A 86 2.45 10.89 1.20
N PHE A 87 3.09 10.13 2.08
CA PHE A 87 3.19 10.50 3.49
C PHE A 87 4.17 11.66 3.65
N ASN A 88 4.01 12.44 4.73
CA ASN A 88 5.02 13.39 5.15
C ASN A 88 6.27 12.61 5.57
N ASP A 89 7.44 13.08 5.15
CA ASP A 89 8.76 12.52 5.49
C ASP A 89 9.17 12.83 6.93
N PHE A 90 8.59 13.89 7.50
CA PHE A 90 8.74 14.31 8.88
C PHE A 90 7.38 14.39 9.58
N GLU A 91 7.35 13.90 10.81
CA GLU A 91 6.24 14.05 11.74
C GLU A 91 6.07 15.55 12.09
N GLN A 92 4.93 16.15 11.79
CA GLN A 92 4.67 17.53 12.21
C GLN A 92 4.29 17.55 13.69
N GLU A 93 4.97 18.38 14.49
CA GLU A 93 4.65 18.64 15.91
C GLU A 93 3.25 19.23 16.12
#